data_AF-A0A7J4J6Y5-F1
#
_entry.id   AF-A0A7J4J6Y5-F1
#
_cell.length_a   1.000
_cell.length_b   1.000
_cell.length_c   1.000
_cell.angle_alpha   90.00
_cell.angle_beta   90.00
_cell.angle_gamma   90.00
#
_symmetry.space_group_name_H-M   'P 1'
#
loop_
_entity.id
_entity.type
_entity.pdbx_description
1 polymer ?
#
loop_
_entity_poly.entity_id
_entity_poly.type
_entity_poly.pdbx_seq_one_letter_code
_entity_poly.pdbx_strand_id
1 'polypeptide(L)'
;MEIKIFIRPTDPWSQKLKELLKKKKLSFLEFDLSESSESVVFRDEVLQNTGQIAVPVISIDNEWIVGFQEKKIEELLNKKSK
;
A
#
# COMPACT_ATOMS: atom_id res chain seq x y z
N MET A 1 -9.41 6.72 -9.31
CA MET A 1 -8.03 6.46 -8.87
C MET A 1 -8.06 6.30 -7.36
N GLU A 2 -8.31 5.07 -6.91
CA GLU A 2 -8.32 4.74 -5.48
C GLU A 2 -7.00 4.06 -5.15
N ILE A 3 -6.21 4.69 -4.29
CA ILE A 3 -4.94 4.16 -3.80
C ILE A 3 -5.17 3.78 -2.35
N LYS A 4 -5.01 2.51 -2.01
CA LYS A 4 -5.03 2.00 -0.65
C LYS A 4 -3.63 1.51 -0.32
N ILE A 5 -3.09 1.96 0.81
CA ILE A 5 -1.82 1.46 1.33
C ILE A 5 -2.08 0.77 2.64
N PHE A 6 -1.57 -0.45 2.75
CA PHE A 6 -1.58 -1.22 3.98
C PHE A 6 -0.17 -1.20 4.53
N ILE A 7 -0.02 -0.48 5.64
CA ILE A 7 1.27 -0.20 6.23
C ILE A 7 1.33 -0.71 7.66
N ARG A 8 2.53 -0.80 8.20
CA ARG A 8 2.74 -1.07 9.63
C ARG A 8 3.57 0.08 10.22
N PRO A 9 3.17 0.66 11.35
CA PRO A 9 3.82 1.85 11.90
C PRO A 9 5.20 1.50 12.47
N THR A 10 5.45 0.24 12.78
CA THR A 10 6.76 -0.27 13.22
C THR A 10 7.71 -0.54 12.06
N ASP A 11 7.30 -0.37 10.80
CA ASP A 11 8.11 -0.67 9.62
C ASP A 11 8.61 0.61 8.91
N PRO A 12 9.93 0.75 8.68
CA PRO A 12 10.49 1.96 8.07
C PRO A 12 10.15 2.12 6.58
N TRP A 13 9.85 1.04 5.86
CA TRP A 13 9.50 1.12 4.43
C TRP A 13 8.09 1.68 4.22
N SER A 14 7.20 1.38 5.15
CA SER A 14 5.86 1.96 5.22
C SER A 14 5.89 3.49 5.28
N GLN A 15 6.77 4.07 6.10
CA GLN A 15 6.90 5.54 6.21
C GLN A 15 7.39 6.15 4.89
N LYS A 16 8.41 5.56 4.26
CA LYS A 16 8.91 6.02 2.96
C LYS A 16 7.83 6.03 1.87
N LEU A 17 7.01 4.99 1.83
CA LEU A 17 5.90 4.90 0.88
C LEU A 17 4.89 6.05 1.06
N LYS A 18 4.52 6.34 2.31
CA LYS A 18 3.61 7.44 2.65
C LYS A 18 4.18 8.77 2.20
N GLU A 19 5.46 9.01 2.45
CA GLU A 19 6.13 10.24 2.01
C GLU A 19 6.16 10.37 0.49
N LEU A 20 6.43 9.29 -0.24
CA LEU A 20 6.43 9.28 -1.71
C LEU A 20 5.05 9.68 -2.26
N LEU A 21 3.98 9.08 -1.73
CA LEU A 21 2.61 9.39 -2.14
C LEU A 21 2.20 10.83 -1.78
N LYS A 22 2.55 11.30 -0.59
CA LYS A 22 2.33 12.70 -0.18
C LYS A 22 3.10 13.67 -1.07
N LYS A 23 4.35 13.37 -1.42
CA LYS A 23 5.19 14.19 -2.30
C LYS A 23 4.59 14.30 -3.70
N LYS A 24 3.94 13.25 -4.19
CA LYS A 24 3.19 13.25 -5.46
C LYS A 24 1.82 13.96 -5.36
N LYS A 25 1.40 14.41 -4.17
CA LYS A 25 0.08 15.01 -3.88
C LYS A 25 -1.09 14.15 -4.33
N LEU A 26 -0.94 12.83 -4.23
CA LEU A 26 -2.01 11.89 -4.59
C LEU A 26 -2.89 11.62 -3.37
N SER A 27 -4.18 11.43 -3.60
CA SER A 27 -5.11 10.96 -2.57
C SER A 27 -4.94 9.46 -2.39
N PHE A 28 -4.64 9.03 -1.17
CA PHE A 28 -4.53 7.62 -0.81
C PHE A 28 -5.14 7.37 0.57
N LEU A 29 -5.66 6.17 0.76
CA LEU A 29 -6.17 5.64 2.00
C LEU A 29 -5.06 4.88 2.70
N GLU A 30 -4.78 5.27 3.94
CA GLU A 30 -3.82 4.60 4.79
C GLU A 30 -4.54 3.64 5.74
N PHE A 31 -4.15 2.38 5.69
CA PHE A 31 -4.64 1.33 6.58
C PHE A 31 -3.48 0.81 7.42
N ASP A 32 -3.62 0.95 8.72
CA ASP A 32 -2.62 0.49 9.68
C ASP A 32 -2.87 -0.98 10.04
N LEU A 33 -1.82 -1.80 9.91
CA LEU A 33 -1.82 -3.24 10.21
C LEU A 33 -1.23 -3.55 11.60
N SER A 34 -0.96 -2.54 12.44
CA SER A 34 -0.63 -2.73 13.86
C SER A 34 -1.85 -3.24 14.62
N GLU A 35 -1.67 -3.86 15.77
CA GLU A 35 -2.67 -4.63 16.55
C GLU A 35 -4.02 -3.91 16.80
N SER A 36 -4.85 -3.86 15.75
CA SER A 36 -6.22 -3.36 15.72
C SER A 36 -7.07 -4.45 15.07
N SER A 37 -8.34 -4.57 15.46
CA SER A 37 -9.27 -5.56 14.88
C SER A 37 -9.34 -5.49 13.35
N GLU A 38 -9.12 -4.30 12.79
CA GLU A 38 -9.08 -4.04 11.34
C GLU A 38 -7.88 -4.72 10.64
N SER A 39 -6.76 -4.88 11.34
CA SER A 39 -5.54 -5.49 10.81
C SER A 39 -5.72 -6.96 10.45
N VAL A 40 -6.61 -7.66 11.14
CA VAL A 40 -6.95 -9.05 10.82
C VAL A 40 -7.70 -9.10 9.49
N VAL A 41 -8.66 -8.20 9.29
CA VAL A 41 -9.46 -8.11 8.05
C VAL A 41 -8.59 -7.77 6.85
N PHE A 42 -7.70 -6.79 6.98
CA PHE A 42 -6.81 -6.41 5.89
C PHE A 42 -5.74 -7.46 5.58
N ARG A 43 -5.23 -8.18 6.59
CA ARG A 43 -4.33 -9.32 6.35
C ARG A 43 -5.03 -10.42 5.56
N ASP A 44 -6.28 -10.70 5.89
CA ASP A 44 -7.08 -11.69 5.17
C ASP A 44 -7.35 -11.23 3.73
N GLU A 45 -7.72 -9.96 3.53
CA GLU A 45 -7.90 -9.37 2.19
C GLU A 45 -6.61 -9.46 1.36
N VAL A 46 -5.46 -9.09 1.92
CA VAL A 46 -4.15 -9.22 1.28
C VAL A 46 -3.85 -10.67 0.94
N LEU A 47 -4.09 -11.61 1.87
CA LEU A 47 -3.84 -13.04 1.64
C LEU A 47 -4.74 -13.58 0.53
N GLN A 48 -6.02 -13.22 0.50
CA GLN A 48 -6.96 -13.68 -0.52
C GLN A 48 -6.64 -13.11 -1.90
N ASN A 49 -6.23 -11.83 -1.98
CA ASN A 49 -5.94 -11.18 -3.27
C ASN A 49 -4.54 -11.53 -3.80
N THR A 50 -3.55 -11.65 -2.92
CA THR A 50 -2.13 -11.76 -3.33
C THR A 50 -1.53 -13.15 -3.07
N GLY A 51 -2.18 -13.96 -2.24
CA GLY A 51 -1.69 -15.27 -1.80
C GLY A 51 -0.64 -15.21 -0.68
N GLN A 52 -0.25 -14.02 -0.21
CA GLN A 52 0.86 -13.85 0.73
C GLN A 52 0.69 -12.64 1.65
N ILE A 53 0.92 -12.81 2.95
CA ILE A 53 0.86 -11.72 3.94
C ILE A 53 2.25 -11.10 4.08
N ALA A 54 2.54 -10.06 3.30
CA ALA A 54 3.76 -9.29 3.43
C ALA A 54 3.46 -7.79 3.38
N VAL A 55 4.13 -7.01 4.20
CA VAL A 55 3.97 -5.55 4.28
C VAL A 55 5.25 -4.85 3.80
N PRO A 56 5.17 -3.64 3.22
CA PRO A 56 3.96 -2.87 2.91
C PRO A 56 3.21 -3.41 1.68
N VAL A 57 1.88 -3.27 1.64
CA VAL A 57 1.05 -3.61 0.48
C VAL A 57 0.39 -2.37 -0.07
N ILE A 58 0.29 -2.28 -1.39
CA ILE A 58 -0.35 -1.17 -2.08
C ILE A 58 -1.39 -1.75 -3.03
N SER A 59 -2.62 -1.27 -2.93
CA SER A 59 -3.69 -1.56 -3.88
C SER A 59 -4.00 -0.27 -4.66
N ILE A 60 -3.78 -0.28 -5.97
CA ILE A 60 -4.09 0.84 -6.86
C ILE A 60 -5.06 0.33 -7.92
N ASP A 61 -6.32 0.77 -7.88
CA ASP A 61 -7.27 0.59 -9.01
C ASP A 61 -7.38 -0.89 -9.48
N ASN A 62 -7.51 -1.83 -8.53
CA ASN A 62 -7.48 -3.30 -8.69
C ASN A 62 -6.09 -3.96 -8.89
N GLU A 63 -5.00 -3.20 -8.96
CA GLU A 63 -3.64 -3.75 -8.96
C GLU A 63 -3.08 -3.84 -7.54
N TRP A 64 -2.69 -5.04 -7.12
CA TRP A 64 -2.08 -5.30 -5.82
C TRP A 64 -0.57 -5.46 -5.95
N ILE A 65 0.18 -4.63 -5.22
CA ILE A 65 1.63 -4.69 -5.12
C ILE A 65 1.97 -5.12 -3.71
N VAL A 66 2.59 -6.28 -3.59
CA VAL A 66 3.14 -6.76 -2.31
C VAL A 66 4.60 -6.32 -2.18
N GLY A 67 4.93 -5.74 -1.04
CA GLY A 67 6.24 -5.21 -0.71
C GLY A 67 6.49 -3.79 -1.23
N PHE A 68 7.56 -3.18 -0.71
CA PHE A 68 8.02 -1.86 -1.18
C PHE A 68 8.78 -1.99 -2.50
N GLN A 69 8.05 -2.00 -3.62
CA GLN A 69 8.64 -2.01 -4.96
C GLN A 69 8.65 -0.60 -5.57
N GLU A 70 9.60 0.23 -5.13
CA GLU A 70 9.74 1.64 -5.54
C GLU A 70 9.53 1.86 -7.05
N LYS A 71 10.19 1.04 -7.89
CA LYS A 71 10.02 1.09 -9.35
C LYS A 71 8.58 0.87 -9.81
N LYS A 72 7.93 -0.21 -9.38
CA LYS A 72 6.54 -0.51 -9.80
C LYS A 72 5.56 0.55 -9.32
N ILE A 73 5.78 1.04 -8.09
CA ILE A 73 4.96 2.07 -7.48
C ILE A 73 5.10 3.37 -8.27
N GLU A 74 6.33 3.80 -8.57
CA GLU A 74 6.56 4.96 -9.41
C GLU A 74 5.97 4.79 -10.82
N GLU A 75 6.12 3.63 -11.44
CA GLU A 75 5.56 3.37 -12.77
C GLU A 75 4.03 3.45 -12.76
N LEU A 76 3.36 2.85 -11.79
CA LEU A 76 1.89 2.88 -11.68
C LEU A 76 1.37 4.28 -11.36
N LEU A 77 2.04 4.99 -10.46
CA LEU A 77 1.69 6.38 -10.14
C LEU A 77 1.92 7.30 -11.34
N ASN A 78 2.98 7.09 -12.12
CA ASN A 78 3.30 7.90 -13.30
C ASN A 78 2.37 7.59 -14.48
N LYS A 79 2.01 6.31 -14.70
CA LYS A 79 1.06 5.88 -15.74
C LYS A 79 -0.31 6.55 -15.62
N LYS A 80 -0.76 6.79 -14.39
CA LYS A 80 -2.08 7.37 -14.11
C LYS A 80 -2.06 8.91 -14.01
N SER A 81 -0.89 9.54 -13.98
CA SER A 81 -0.74 11.01 -13.91
C SER A 81 -0.65 11.69 -15.29
N LYS A 82 -0.88 10.95 -16.37
CA LYS A 82 -0.79 11.41 -17.76
C LYS A 82 -2.14 11.26 -18.46
#